data_AF-A0A2G6FZF4-F1
#
_entry.id   AF-A0A2G6FZF4-F1
#
_cell.length_a   1.000
_cell.length_b   1.000
_cell.length_c   1.000
_cell.angle_alpha   90.00
_cell.angle_beta   90.00
_cell.angle_gamma   90.00
#
_symmetry.space_group_name_H-M   'P 1'
#
loop_
_entity.id
_entity.type
_entity.pdbx_description
1 polymer ?
#
loop_
_entity_poly.entity_id
_entity_poly.type
_entity_poly.pdbx_seq_one_letter_code
_entity_poly.pdbx_strand_id
1 'polypeptide(L)'
;MPDAIPDAIGWCPRCRKPHRLAAGPARPHARQLMADLEKHRRLDFDRPTAEADPRLSTAPLFGPARGQMFGVLTARNDAGETVILRAFSGMHNGRWEAPGWEPPLFPVTRFHAVMDPSEIRIKALGNQMRRLAADDPRRATLKARRRDLSRATQQQLHQLYTLHNFRGETAGLVPFYQGVAGPPTGAGDCAAPKLLNAAARRGLRPTGLVEFFFGAPNVSHGRAHGVFYAPCEDKCAPILGWMLCGGVE
;
A
#
# COMPACT_ATOMS: atom_id res chain seq x y z
N MET A 1 -21.51 14.70 16.52
CA MET A 1 -20.63 14.83 15.34
C MET A 1 -20.18 13.45 14.89
N PRO A 2 -20.88 12.76 13.97
CA PRO A 2 -20.60 11.34 13.69
C PRO A 2 -19.85 11.11 12.36
N ASP A 3 -18.77 11.87 12.08
CA ASP A 3 -18.08 11.82 10.77
C ASP A 3 -16.58 12.17 10.82
N ALA A 4 -15.97 12.09 12.01
CA ALA A 4 -14.56 12.34 12.20
C ALA A 4 -13.75 11.10 11.80
N ILE A 5 -13.15 11.14 10.61
CA ILE A 5 -12.20 10.12 10.16
C ILE A 5 -10.94 10.25 11.01
N PRO A 6 -10.39 9.15 11.55
CA PRO A 6 -9.21 9.25 12.39
C PRO A 6 -8.01 9.73 11.57
N ASP A 7 -7.18 10.54 12.21
CA ASP A 7 -5.92 11.01 11.66
C ASP A 7 -4.95 9.85 11.44
N ALA A 8 -3.98 10.04 10.54
CA ALA A 8 -2.86 9.14 10.44
C ALA A 8 -1.94 9.34 11.65
N ILE A 9 -1.83 8.32 12.49
CA ILE A 9 -1.07 8.38 13.75
C ILE A 9 -0.07 7.24 13.79
N GLY A 10 1.12 7.50 14.33
CA GLY A 10 2.08 6.45 14.65
C GLY A 10 3.10 6.92 15.68
N TRP A 11 3.64 5.98 16.45
CA TRP A 11 4.72 6.24 17.40
C TRP A 11 6.06 6.31 16.68
N CYS A 12 6.88 7.31 16.97
CA CYS A 12 8.20 7.45 16.38
C CYS A 12 9.29 6.95 17.33
N PRO A 13 10.00 5.85 17.01
CA PRO A 13 11.12 5.38 17.84
C PRO A 13 12.31 6.36 17.84
N ARG A 14 12.43 7.21 16.81
CA ARG A 14 13.56 8.13 16.64
C ARG A 14 13.51 9.33 17.59
N CYS A 15 12.35 9.96 17.76
CA CYS A 15 12.17 11.12 18.65
C CYS A 15 11.31 10.82 19.89
N ARG A 16 10.83 9.57 20.04
CA ARG A 16 10.10 9.06 21.21
C ARG A 16 8.81 9.84 21.52
N LYS A 17 8.06 10.20 20.48
CA LYS A 17 6.72 10.80 20.59
C LYS A 17 5.79 10.29 19.48
N PRO A 18 4.45 10.36 19.65
CA PRO A 18 3.54 10.12 18.55
C PRO A 18 3.61 11.28 17.55
N HIS A 19 3.49 10.95 16.27
CA HIS A 19 3.19 11.91 15.22
C HIS A 19 1.79 11.68 14.69
N ARG A 20 1.13 12.77 14.29
CA ARG A 20 -0.23 12.80 13.78
C ARG A 20 -0.28 13.66 12.53
N LEU A 21 -1.01 13.20 11.52
CA LEU A 21 -1.32 13.97 10.32
C LEU A 21 -2.83 13.95 10.07
N ALA A 22 -3.43 15.13 10.06
CA ALA A 22 -4.87 15.28 10.01
C ALA A 22 -5.47 14.77 8.69
N ALA A 23 -6.66 14.15 8.74
CA ALA A 23 -7.36 13.76 7.52
C ALA A 23 -7.99 14.95 6.78
N GLY A 24 -8.42 15.98 7.53
CA GLY A 24 -9.23 17.10 7.07
C GLY A 24 -8.80 17.71 5.73
N PRO A 25 -7.55 18.19 5.60
CA PRO A 25 -7.10 18.87 4.37
C PRO A 25 -7.17 18.02 3.11
N ALA A 26 -6.97 16.70 3.21
CA ALA A 26 -7.01 15.79 2.06
C ALA A 26 -8.43 15.34 1.65
N ARG A 27 -9.43 15.49 2.51
CA ARG A 27 -10.80 14.98 2.27
C ARG A 27 -11.47 15.53 1.00
N PRO A 28 -11.45 16.85 0.71
CA PRO A 28 -12.07 17.37 -0.51
C PRO A 28 -11.44 16.78 -1.77
N HIS A 29 -10.11 16.65 -1.79
CA HIS A 29 -9.37 16.07 -2.91
C HIS A 29 -9.62 14.57 -3.07
N ALA A 30 -9.81 13.85 -1.96
CA ALA A 30 -10.19 12.45 -2.01
C ALA A 30 -11.63 12.24 -2.53
N ARG A 31 -12.56 13.14 -2.19
CA ARG A 31 -13.91 13.13 -2.81
C ARG A 31 -13.84 13.40 -4.31
N GLN A 32 -13.03 14.36 -4.73
CA GLN A 32 -12.81 14.62 -6.15
C GLN A 32 -12.23 13.40 -6.86
N LEU A 33 -11.20 12.76 -6.29
CA LEU A 33 -10.62 11.55 -6.85
C LEU A 33 -11.65 10.41 -6.96
N MET A 34 -12.52 10.23 -5.97
CA MET A 34 -13.62 9.25 -6.07
C MET A 34 -14.55 9.55 -7.24
N ALA A 35 -14.97 10.81 -7.40
CA ALA A 35 -15.82 11.23 -8.51
C ALA A 35 -15.14 11.00 -9.87
N ASP A 36 -13.82 11.27 -9.98
CA ASP A 36 -13.06 11.02 -11.20
C ASP A 36 -12.97 9.52 -11.51
N LEU A 37 -12.74 8.68 -10.50
CA LEU A 37 -12.71 7.22 -10.66
C LEU A 37 -14.08 6.65 -11.07
N GLU A 38 -15.18 7.19 -10.54
CA GLU A 38 -16.55 6.80 -10.91
C GLU A 38 -16.89 7.20 -12.35
N LYS A 39 -16.55 8.45 -12.72
CA LYS A 39 -16.83 9.02 -14.03
C LYS A 39 -16.01 8.32 -15.13
N HIS A 40 -14.71 8.17 -14.91
CA HIS A 40 -13.79 7.73 -15.95
C HIS A 40 -13.56 6.21 -15.95
N ARG A 41 -13.84 5.52 -14.82
CA ARG A 41 -13.71 4.07 -14.65
C ARG A 41 -12.32 3.50 -14.98
N ARG A 42 -11.28 4.31 -14.77
CA ARG A 42 -9.87 3.97 -15.00
C ARG A 42 -8.96 4.81 -14.12
N LEU A 43 -7.72 4.38 -13.88
CA LEU A 43 -6.75 5.11 -13.04
C LEU A 43 -5.95 6.17 -13.80
N ASP A 44 -5.77 6.00 -15.10
CA ASP A 44 -5.05 6.90 -16.01
C ASP A 44 -6.00 7.92 -16.67
N PHE A 45 -6.97 8.41 -15.92
CA PHE A 45 -8.01 9.33 -16.40
C PHE A 45 -7.48 10.71 -16.84
N ASP A 46 -6.26 11.08 -16.44
CA ASP A 46 -5.58 12.30 -16.91
C ASP A 46 -5.03 12.17 -18.34
N ARG A 47 -5.00 10.95 -18.90
CA ARG A 47 -4.55 10.70 -20.28
C ARG A 47 -5.74 10.69 -21.25
N PRO A 48 -5.50 11.03 -22.53
CA PRO A 48 -6.53 10.90 -23.56
C PRO A 48 -7.17 9.51 -23.58
N THR A 49 -8.46 9.43 -23.91
CA THR A 49 -9.18 8.15 -24.00
C THR A 49 -8.54 7.19 -25.01
N ALA A 50 -7.96 7.71 -26.09
CA ALA A 50 -7.24 6.91 -27.08
C ALA A 50 -5.99 6.20 -26.53
N GLU A 51 -5.41 6.69 -25.43
CA GLU A 51 -4.23 6.13 -24.77
C GLU A 51 -4.59 5.25 -23.56
N ALA A 52 -5.87 4.86 -23.42
CA ALA A 52 -6.31 4.05 -22.30
C ALA A 52 -5.61 2.71 -22.22
N ASP A 53 -4.97 2.45 -21.07
CA ASP A 53 -4.51 1.11 -20.74
C ASP A 53 -5.68 0.32 -20.14
N PRO A 54 -6.20 -0.74 -20.80
CA PRO A 54 -7.31 -1.53 -20.27
C PRO A 54 -7.00 -2.16 -18.91
N ARG A 55 -5.72 -2.36 -18.59
CA ARG A 55 -5.28 -2.89 -17.29
C ARG A 55 -5.46 -1.89 -16.15
N LEU A 56 -5.66 -0.61 -16.45
CA LEU A 56 -5.93 0.43 -15.45
C LEU A 56 -7.43 0.69 -15.25
N SER A 57 -8.30 -0.16 -15.81
CA SER A 57 -9.74 -0.10 -15.57
C SER A 57 -10.10 -0.38 -14.11
N THR A 58 -11.04 0.40 -13.56
CA THR A 58 -11.61 0.16 -12.23
C THR A 58 -12.81 -0.77 -12.24
N ALA A 59 -13.31 -1.19 -13.42
CA ALA A 59 -14.45 -2.09 -13.52
C ALA A 59 -14.29 -3.41 -12.73
N PRO A 60 -13.11 -4.07 -12.73
CA PRO A 60 -12.92 -5.27 -11.91
C PRO A 60 -13.14 -5.07 -10.41
N LEU A 61 -12.97 -3.85 -9.90
CA LEU A 61 -13.14 -3.54 -8.48
C LEU A 61 -14.60 -3.72 -8.01
N PHE A 62 -15.56 -3.64 -8.93
CA PHE A 62 -16.99 -3.88 -8.66
C PHE A 62 -17.41 -5.31 -8.99
N GLY A 63 -16.47 -6.17 -9.39
CA GLY A 63 -16.68 -7.58 -9.70
C GLY A 63 -15.94 -8.52 -8.74
N PRO A 64 -15.53 -9.71 -9.20
CA PRO A 64 -14.88 -10.72 -8.37
C PRO A 64 -13.55 -10.28 -7.73
N ALA A 65 -12.85 -9.30 -8.32
CA ALA A 65 -11.62 -8.75 -7.76
C ALA A 65 -11.85 -7.92 -6.49
N ARG A 66 -13.08 -7.42 -6.29
CA ARG A 66 -13.52 -6.57 -5.18
C ARG A 66 -12.76 -5.24 -5.09
N GLY A 67 -13.20 -4.38 -4.17
CA GLY A 67 -12.65 -3.04 -4.02
C GLY A 67 -11.24 -2.99 -3.44
N GLN A 68 -10.63 -1.81 -3.55
CA GLN A 68 -9.26 -1.51 -3.18
C GLN A 68 -9.18 -0.21 -2.36
N MET A 69 -8.16 -0.09 -1.52
CA MET A 69 -7.88 1.16 -0.81
C MET A 69 -7.12 2.13 -1.72
N PHE A 70 -7.57 3.38 -1.72
CA PHE A 70 -6.93 4.52 -2.36
C PHE A 70 -6.61 5.56 -1.29
N GLY A 71 -5.61 6.40 -1.54
CA GLY A 71 -5.21 7.44 -0.61
C GLY A 71 -4.85 8.73 -1.32
N VAL A 72 -5.06 9.84 -0.62
CA VAL A 72 -4.69 11.19 -1.04
C VAL A 72 -3.89 11.86 0.07
N LEU A 73 -2.81 12.53 -0.33
CA LEU A 73 -2.00 13.38 0.54
C LEU A 73 -2.00 14.80 -0.04
N THR A 74 -2.39 15.78 0.79
CA THR A 74 -2.11 17.20 0.54
C THR A 74 -0.78 17.56 1.19
N ALA A 75 0.03 18.33 0.49
CA ALA A 75 1.30 18.83 0.99
C ALA A 75 1.57 20.26 0.48
N ARG A 76 2.60 20.93 1.00
CA ARG A 76 3.13 22.19 0.49
C ARG A 76 4.56 22.01 -0.04
N ASN A 77 4.87 22.64 -1.17
CA ASN A 77 6.26 22.77 -1.64
C ASN A 77 6.95 23.99 -0.99
N ASP A 78 8.21 24.23 -1.34
CA ASP A 78 9.00 25.36 -0.81
C ASP A 78 8.47 26.74 -1.24
N ALA A 79 7.72 26.81 -2.35
CA ALA A 79 7.01 28.01 -2.78
C ALA A 79 5.69 28.24 -2.01
N GLY A 80 5.32 27.34 -1.11
CA GLY A 80 4.07 27.37 -0.35
C GLY A 80 2.84 26.88 -1.11
N GLU A 81 3.01 26.40 -2.34
CA GLU A 81 1.93 25.90 -3.20
C GLU A 81 1.44 24.53 -2.72
N THR A 82 0.14 24.29 -2.84
CA THR A 82 -0.47 23.01 -2.49
C THR A 82 -0.15 21.97 -3.57
N VAL A 83 0.40 20.84 -3.14
CA VAL A 83 0.66 19.66 -3.98
C VAL A 83 -0.27 18.52 -3.53
N ILE A 84 -0.91 17.86 -4.49
CA ILE A 84 -1.80 16.72 -4.25
C ILE A 84 -1.16 15.45 -4.79
N LEU A 85 -0.93 14.47 -3.93
CA LEU A 85 -0.44 13.15 -4.32
C LEU A 85 -1.56 12.12 -4.14
N ARG A 86 -1.55 11.08 -4.97
CA ARG A 86 -2.50 9.95 -4.89
C ARG A 86 -1.80 8.60 -5.03
N ALA A 87 -2.29 7.59 -4.33
CA ALA A 87 -1.75 6.23 -4.35
C ALA A 87 -2.87 5.20 -4.18
N PHE A 88 -2.62 3.95 -4.58
CA PHE A 88 -3.49 2.80 -4.30
C PHE A 88 -2.72 1.72 -3.54
N SER A 89 -3.43 0.90 -2.75
CA SER A 89 -2.83 -0.13 -1.92
C SER A 89 -2.46 -1.38 -2.71
N GLY A 90 -1.23 -1.89 -2.56
CA GLY A 90 -0.79 -3.10 -3.27
C GLY A 90 -0.69 -2.87 -4.78
N MET A 91 -1.11 -3.89 -5.55
CA MET A 91 -1.20 -3.85 -7.01
C MET A 91 -2.63 -3.57 -7.47
N HIS A 92 -2.78 -2.80 -8.55
CA HIS A 92 -4.04 -2.65 -9.26
C HIS A 92 -4.00 -3.49 -10.54
N ASN A 93 -4.88 -4.48 -10.68
CA ASN A 93 -4.92 -5.42 -11.82
C ASN A 93 -3.52 -5.99 -12.19
N GLY A 94 -2.73 -6.36 -11.16
CA GLY A 94 -1.37 -6.89 -11.34
C GLY A 94 -0.28 -5.86 -11.63
N ARG A 95 -0.59 -4.55 -11.59
CA ARG A 95 0.38 -3.48 -11.76
C ARG A 95 0.69 -2.78 -10.44
N TRP A 96 1.98 -2.54 -10.19
CA TRP A 96 2.44 -1.74 -9.06
C TRP A 96 2.36 -0.23 -9.32
N GLU A 97 2.41 0.19 -10.58
CA GLU A 97 2.58 1.57 -11.00
C GLU A 97 1.54 1.96 -12.04
N ALA A 98 1.08 3.22 -11.95
CA ALA A 98 0.20 3.86 -12.91
C ALA A 98 0.59 5.35 -13.08
N PRO A 99 0.39 5.96 -14.26
CA PRO A 99 0.71 7.37 -14.49
C PRO A 99 -0.03 8.31 -13.54
N GLY A 100 0.69 9.23 -12.88
CA GLY A 100 0.11 10.15 -11.90
C GLY A 100 -0.23 9.52 -10.55
N TRP A 101 0.28 8.32 -10.26
CA TRP A 101 0.13 7.64 -8.96
C TRP A 101 1.50 7.40 -8.31
N GLU A 102 1.56 7.50 -6.99
CA GLU A 102 2.82 7.29 -6.28
C GLU A 102 3.24 5.81 -6.27
N PRO A 103 4.53 5.53 -6.56
CA PRO A 103 5.04 4.18 -6.75
C PRO A 103 5.17 3.42 -5.41
N PRO A 104 5.39 2.09 -5.45
CA PRO A 104 5.73 1.33 -4.25
C PRO A 104 7.06 1.78 -3.62
N LEU A 105 7.30 1.32 -2.39
CA LEU A 105 8.48 1.65 -1.58
C LEU A 105 9.73 0.83 -1.95
N PHE A 106 9.69 0.14 -3.08
CA PHE A 106 10.74 -0.75 -3.56
C PHE A 106 10.83 -0.67 -5.09
N PRO A 107 11.97 -1.04 -5.70
CA PRO A 107 12.07 -1.15 -7.15
C PRO A 107 11.25 -2.33 -7.68
N VAL A 108 10.25 -2.07 -8.53
CA VAL A 108 9.36 -3.10 -9.09
C VAL A 108 10.12 -4.19 -9.83
N THR A 109 11.19 -3.84 -10.55
CA THR A 109 12.06 -4.81 -11.24
C THR A 109 12.72 -5.80 -10.28
N ARG A 110 13.18 -5.33 -9.10
CA ARG A 110 13.77 -6.19 -8.07
C ARG A 110 12.71 -7.04 -7.38
N PHE A 111 11.50 -6.51 -7.20
CA PHE A 111 10.37 -7.27 -6.68
C PHE A 111 10.09 -8.49 -7.57
N HIS A 112 9.95 -8.29 -8.89
CA HIS A 112 9.70 -9.37 -9.84
C HIS A 112 10.85 -10.40 -9.89
N ALA A 113 12.10 -9.93 -9.84
CA ALA A 113 13.27 -10.82 -9.80
C ALA A 113 13.24 -11.80 -8.60
N VAL A 114 12.59 -11.44 -7.50
CA VAL A 114 12.39 -12.30 -6.32
C VAL A 114 11.09 -13.10 -6.42
N MET A 115 9.97 -12.44 -6.74
CA MET A 115 8.64 -13.03 -6.67
C MET A 115 8.39 -14.06 -7.78
N ASP A 116 8.72 -13.74 -9.03
CA ASP A 116 8.35 -14.56 -10.19
C ASP A 116 8.94 -16.00 -10.12
N PRO A 117 10.26 -16.21 -9.85
CA PRO A 117 10.79 -17.56 -9.72
C PRO A 117 10.22 -18.30 -8.49
N SER A 118 9.93 -17.59 -7.42
CA SER A 118 9.30 -18.15 -6.22
C SER A 118 7.87 -18.60 -6.48
N GLU A 119 7.08 -17.84 -7.22
CA GLU A 119 5.72 -18.21 -7.59
C GLU A 119 5.69 -19.49 -8.43
N ILE A 120 6.57 -19.60 -9.43
CA ILE A 120 6.72 -20.80 -10.26
C ILE A 120 6.97 -22.03 -9.37
N ARG A 121 7.91 -21.93 -8.44
CA ARG A 121 8.28 -23.02 -7.52
C ARG A 121 7.13 -23.35 -6.54
N ILE A 122 6.46 -22.35 -5.97
CA ILE A 122 5.32 -22.54 -5.07
C ILE A 122 4.17 -23.25 -5.80
N LYS A 123 3.89 -22.86 -7.04
CA LYS A 123 2.87 -23.50 -7.90
C LYS A 123 3.26 -24.93 -8.25
N ALA A 124 4.53 -25.17 -8.58
CA ALA A 124 5.04 -26.53 -8.85
C ALA A 124 4.86 -27.46 -7.63
N LEU A 125 5.23 -27.00 -6.43
CA LEU A 125 5.01 -27.76 -5.18
C LEU A 125 3.51 -28.03 -4.95
N GLY A 126 2.64 -27.04 -5.18
CA GLY A 126 1.19 -27.21 -5.09
C GLY A 126 0.64 -28.23 -6.09
N ASN A 127 1.17 -28.26 -7.32
CA ASN A 127 0.79 -29.22 -8.35
C ASN A 127 1.24 -30.64 -7.99
N GLN A 128 2.47 -30.80 -7.48
CA GLN A 128 2.98 -32.08 -6.99
C GLN A 128 2.09 -32.62 -5.87
N MET A 129 1.72 -31.77 -4.90
CA MET A 129 0.81 -32.15 -3.81
C MET A 129 -0.54 -32.65 -4.33
N ARG A 130 -1.13 -31.99 -5.33
CA ARG A 130 -2.43 -32.37 -5.91
C ARG A 130 -2.41 -33.74 -6.61
N ARG A 131 -1.25 -34.23 -7.04
CA ARG A 131 -1.09 -35.54 -7.69
C ARG A 131 -0.96 -36.70 -6.70
N LEU A 132 -0.79 -36.43 -5.42
CA LEU A 132 -0.65 -37.44 -4.37
C LEU A 132 -1.99 -37.72 -3.69
N ALA A 133 -2.20 -38.98 -3.28
CA ALA A 133 -3.33 -39.39 -2.44
C ALA A 133 -3.38 -38.57 -1.14
N ALA A 134 -4.56 -38.34 -0.58
CA ALA A 134 -4.75 -37.39 0.52
C ALA A 134 -3.96 -37.73 1.80
N ASP A 135 -3.77 -39.02 2.05
CA ASP A 135 -3.06 -39.64 3.17
C ASP A 135 -1.56 -39.89 2.90
N ASP A 136 -1.07 -39.56 1.71
CA ASP A 136 0.34 -39.76 1.35
C ASP A 136 1.27 -38.90 2.23
N PRO A 137 2.21 -39.50 2.99
CA PRO A 137 3.08 -38.78 3.91
C PRO A 137 3.96 -37.73 3.22
N ARG A 138 4.25 -37.89 1.92
CA ARG A 138 5.03 -36.91 1.13
C ARG A 138 4.32 -35.56 1.04
N ARG A 139 2.99 -35.50 1.22
CA ARG A 139 2.22 -34.23 1.24
C ARG A 139 2.63 -33.34 2.39
N ALA A 140 2.95 -33.91 3.56
CA ALA A 140 3.42 -33.13 4.71
C ALA A 140 4.76 -32.45 4.39
N THR A 141 5.70 -33.18 3.78
CA THR A 141 6.99 -32.65 3.33
C THR A 141 6.83 -31.55 2.30
N LEU A 142 5.99 -31.73 1.28
CA LEU A 142 5.74 -30.70 0.26
C LEU A 142 5.06 -29.45 0.84
N LYS A 143 4.13 -29.62 1.79
CA LYS A 143 3.49 -28.50 2.51
C LYS A 143 4.50 -27.70 3.32
N ALA A 144 5.41 -28.36 4.02
CA ALA A 144 6.50 -27.72 4.75
C ALA A 144 7.43 -26.94 3.80
N ARG A 145 7.91 -27.57 2.72
CA ARG A 145 8.75 -26.91 1.70
C ARG A 145 8.07 -25.69 1.09
N ARG A 146 6.78 -25.78 0.76
CA ARG A 146 6.00 -24.66 0.21
C ARG A 146 5.89 -23.52 1.21
N ARG A 147 5.64 -23.82 2.48
CA ARG A 147 5.58 -22.82 3.57
C ARG A 147 6.92 -22.12 3.75
N ASP A 148 8.00 -22.87 3.79
CA ASP A 148 9.33 -22.33 4.07
C ASP A 148 9.84 -21.49 2.90
N LEU A 149 9.57 -21.91 1.65
CA LEU A 149 9.83 -21.10 0.45
C LEU A 149 9.02 -19.80 0.46
N SER A 150 7.73 -19.85 0.81
CA SER A 150 6.89 -18.66 0.93
C SER A 150 7.44 -17.69 1.98
N ARG A 151 7.84 -18.20 3.14
CA ARG A 151 8.43 -17.40 4.22
C ARG A 151 9.75 -16.75 3.79
N ALA A 152 10.66 -17.52 3.18
CA ALA A 152 11.95 -17.02 2.71
C ALA A 152 11.77 -15.94 1.63
N THR A 153 10.85 -16.17 0.69
CA THR A 153 10.50 -15.16 -0.35
C THR A 153 10.02 -13.88 0.30
N GLN A 154 9.10 -13.97 1.27
CA GLN A 154 8.56 -12.78 1.93
C GLN A 154 9.63 -12.01 2.70
N GLN A 155 10.57 -12.71 3.36
CA GLN A 155 11.71 -12.08 4.02
C GLN A 155 12.60 -11.32 3.01
N GLN A 156 12.89 -11.90 1.85
CA GLN A 156 13.64 -11.24 0.79
C GLN A 156 12.91 -10.01 0.24
N LEU A 157 11.59 -10.11 0.03
CA LEU A 157 10.79 -8.98 -0.44
C LEU A 157 10.83 -7.83 0.57
N HIS A 158 10.69 -8.08 1.87
CA HIS A 158 10.76 -7.03 2.90
C HIS A 158 12.11 -6.30 2.95
N GLN A 159 13.20 -6.93 2.49
CA GLN A 159 14.52 -6.29 2.41
C GLN A 159 14.63 -5.29 1.26
N LEU A 160 13.71 -5.32 0.28
CA LEU A 160 13.70 -4.37 -0.84
C LEU A 160 13.10 -3.01 -0.49
N TYR A 161 12.36 -2.92 0.62
CA TYR A 161 11.62 -1.73 1.00
C TYR A 161 12.58 -0.67 1.55
N THR A 162 12.46 0.55 1.02
CA THR A 162 13.16 1.73 1.49
C THR A 162 12.14 2.81 1.85
N LEU A 163 12.10 3.15 3.13
CA LEU A 163 11.27 4.20 3.69
C LEU A 163 12.09 5.49 3.82
N HIS A 164 11.49 6.63 3.50
CA HIS A 164 12.03 7.96 3.73
C HIS A 164 11.18 8.69 4.78
N ASN A 165 11.81 9.51 5.61
CA ASN A 165 11.13 10.46 6.48
C ASN A 165 11.48 11.91 6.13
N PHE A 166 10.79 12.85 6.77
CA PHE A 166 10.96 14.29 6.52
C PHE A 166 12.17 14.91 7.23
N ARG A 167 12.98 14.10 7.93
CA ARG A 167 14.33 14.49 8.40
C ARG A 167 15.42 14.18 7.36
N GLY A 168 15.05 13.60 6.22
CA GLY A 168 16.01 13.13 5.20
C GLY A 168 16.66 11.79 5.55
N GLU A 169 16.16 11.06 6.54
CA GLU A 169 16.66 9.75 6.92
C GLU A 169 15.99 8.65 6.07
N THR A 170 16.68 7.51 5.93
CA THR A 170 16.15 6.30 5.28
C THR A 170 16.19 5.10 6.21
N ALA A 171 15.24 4.18 6.05
CA ALA A 171 15.18 2.94 6.81
C ALA A 171 14.57 1.80 6.00
N GLY A 172 14.97 0.56 6.30
CA GLY A 172 14.27 -0.63 5.82
C GLY A 172 12.96 -0.88 6.58
N LEU A 173 12.13 -1.80 6.10
CA LEU A 173 10.85 -2.12 6.74
C LEU A 173 10.99 -2.95 8.03
N VAL A 174 11.93 -3.91 8.04
CA VAL A 174 12.07 -4.92 9.10
C VAL A 174 12.24 -4.36 10.52
N PRO A 175 13.04 -3.30 10.77
CA PRO A 175 13.25 -2.76 12.13
C PRO A 175 11.98 -2.33 12.85
N PHE A 176 10.92 -1.96 12.13
CA PHE A 176 9.68 -1.47 12.72
C PHE A 176 8.74 -2.58 13.23
N TYR A 177 9.12 -3.86 13.04
CA TYR A 177 8.30 -5.02 13.42
C TYR A 177 9.05 -6.01 14.32
N GLN A 178 10.07 -5.55 15.06
CA GLN A 178 10.93 -6.40 15.91
C GLN A 178 10.20 -7.02 17.12
N GLY A 179 8.97 -6.60 17.44
CA GLY A 179 8.13 -7.17 18.50
C GLY A 179 7.08 -8.19 18.04
N VAL A 180 7.04 -8.50 16.74
CA VAL A 180 6.12 -9.50 16.14
C VAL A 180 6.91 -10.43 15.21
N ALA A 181 6.24 -11.39 14.57
CA ALA A 181 6.86 -12.35 13.65
C ALA A 181 7.31 -11.72 12.29
N GLY A 182 7.91 -10.52 12.32
CA GLY A 182 8.29 -9.72 11.18
C GLY A 182 7.13 -8.91 10.57
N PRO A 183 7.40 -8.11 9.52
CA PRO A 183 6.36 -7.34 8.84
C PRO A 183 5.27 -8.28 8.29
N PRO A 184 3.98 -7.98 8.48
CA PRO A 184 2.90 -8.76 7.88
C PRO A 184 2.87 -8.57 6.35
N THR A 185 2.24 -9.50 5.63
CA THR A 185 2.08 -9.39 4.17
C THR A 185 1.34 -8.09 3.78
N GLY A 186 1.94 -7.35 2.86
CA GLY A 186 1.47 -6.04 2.41
C GLY A 186 1.83 -4.87 3.32
N ALA A 187 2.68 -5.07 4.34
CA ALA A 187 3.28 -3.97 5.07
C ALA A 187 4.12 -3.09 4.13
N GLY A 188 3.94 -1.77 4.22
CA GLY A 188 4.54 -0.81 3.29
C GLY A 188 3.82 -0.65 1.93
N ASP A 189 2.85 -1.51 1.60
CA ASP A 189 2.16 -1.45 0.30
C ASP A 189 0.90 -0.58 0.30
N CYS A 190 0.44 -0.14 1.48
CA CYS A 190 -0.72 0.74 1.63
C CYS A 190 -0.50 2.10 0.95
N ALA A 191 -1.59 2.82 0.68
CA ALA A 191 -1.49 4.12 0.01
C ALA A 191 -0.75 5.13 0.90
N ALA A 192 -1.03 5.14 2.20
CA ALA A 192 -0.42 6.11 3.12
C ALA A 192 1.14 6.08 3.16
N PRO A 193 1.81 4.93 3.34
CA PRO A 193 3.27 4.86 3.22
C PRO A 193 3.81 5.34 1.88
N LYS A 194 3.20 4.96 0.74
CA LYS A 194 3.63 5.40 -0.61
C LYS A 194 3.61 6.92 -0.73
N LEU A 195 2.51 7.54 -0.28
CA LEU A 195 2.31 8.99 -0.31
C LEU A 195 3.34 9.73 0.55
N LEU A 196 3.52 9.31 1.80
CA LEU A 196 4.47 9.93 2.72
C LEU A 196 5.91 9.79 2.23
N ASN A 197 6.26 8.63 1.70
CA ASN A 197 7.57 8.37 1.13
C ASN A 197 7.86 9.28 -0.07
N ALA A 198 6.89 9.42 -0.98
CA ALA A 198 7.00 10.31 -2.14
C ALA A 198 7.14 11.77 -1.73
N ALA A 199 6.34 12.23 -0.76
CA ALA A 199 6.43 13.59 -0.24
C ALA A 199 7.79 13.86 0.42
N ALA A 200 8.27 12.97 1.28
CA ALA A 200 9.57 13.10 1.93
C ALA A 200 10.72 13.17 0.90
N ARG A 201 10.70 12.31 -0.13
CA ARG A 201 11.71 12.32 -1.21
C ARG A 201 11.72 13.61 -2.03
N ARG A 202 10.59 14.31 -2.09
CA ARG A 202 10.43 15.57 -2.84
C ARG A 202 10.53 16.81 -1.94
N GLY A 203 10.84 16.66 -0.65
CA GLY A 203 10.89 17.78 0.30
C GLY A 203 9.53 18.43 0.58
N LEU A 204 8.41 17.77 0.26
CA LEU A 204 7.08 18.32 0.44
C LEU A 204 6.64 18.23 1.90
N ARG A 205 6.04 19.29 2.44
CA ARG A 205 5.53 19.33 3.82
C ARG A 205 4.09 18.80 3.87
N PRO A 206 3.83 17.64 4.48
CA PRO A 206 2.49 17.06 4.49
C PRO A 206 1.53 17.91 5.34
N THR A 207 0.35 18.20 4.79
CA THR A 207 -0.70 18.97 5.49
C THR A 207 -1.93 18.11 5.81
N GLY A 208 -2.18 17.04 5.08
CA GLY A 208 -3.23 16.10 5.42
C GLY A 208 -3.21 14.82 4.61
N LEU A 209 -3.74 13.74 5.18
CA LEU A 209 -3.74 12.41 4.58
C LEU A 209 -5.02 11.66 4.91
N VAL A 210 -5.67 11.10 3.88
CA VAL A 210 -6.86 10.27 4.06
C VAL A 210 -6.83 9.10 3.09
N GLU A 211 -7.34 7.95 3.52
CA GLU A 211 -7.60 6.80 2.66
C GLU A 211 -9.11 6.57 2.50
N PHE A 212 -9.52 5.96 1.39
CA PHE A 212 -10.89 5.53 1.16
C PHE A 212 -10.93 4.19 0.44
N PHE A 213 -12.05 3.48 0.57
CA PHE A 213 -12.25 2.22 -0.13
C PHE A 213 -13.14 2.42 -1.37
N PHE A 214 -12.73 1.83 -2.49
CA PHE A 214 -13.40 2.00 -3.78
C PHE A 214 -13.67 0.63 -4.43
N GLY A 215 -14.94 0.35 -4.77
CA GLY A 215 -15.37 -0.94 -5.33
C GLY A 215 -16.24 -1.77 -4.38
N ALA A 216 -16.53 -3.01 -4.78
CA ALA A 216 -17.38 -3.93 -4.02
C ALA A 216 -16.77 -4.29 -2.66
N PRO A 217 -17.58 -4.54 -1.61
CA PRO A 217 -17.09 -4.86 -0.27
C PRO A 217 -16.04 -5.98 -0.26
N ASN A 218 -15.04 -5.86 0.61
CA ASN A 218 -14.01 -6.88 0.75
C ASN A 218 -14.58 -8.21 1.31
N VAL A 219 -13.81 -9.30 1.23
CA VAL A 219 -14.25 -10.65 1.66
C VAL A 219 -14.70 -10.70 3.13
N SER A 220 -14.08 -9.87 3.98
CA SER A 220 -14.44 -9.76 5.39
C SER A 220 -15.58 -8.76 5.68
N HIS A 221 -16.18 -8.15 4.65
CA HIS A 221 -17.25 -7.14 4.72
C HIS A 221 -16.93 -5.91 5.60
N GLY A 222 -15.65 -5.69 5.94
CA GLY A 222 -15.22 -4.61 6.83
C GLY A 222 -14.93 -3.27 6.13
N ARG A 223 -14.99 -3.23 4.78
CA ARG A 223 -14.75 -2.01 3.99
C ARG A 223 -15.89 -1.78 3.01
N ALA A 224 -16.35 -0.53 2.93
CA ALA A 224 -17.48 -0.11 2.11
C ALA A 224 -17.08 0.96 1.10
N HIS A 225 -17.67 0.90 -0.08
CA HIS A 225 -17.43 1.85 -1.17
C HIS A 225 -17.70 3.29 -0.72
N GLY A 226 -16.79 4.20 -1.06
CA GLY A 226 -16.93 5.63 -0.77
C GLY A 226 -16.64 6.02 0.68
N VAL A 227 -16.34 5.06 1.55
CA VAL A 227 -16.06 5.30 2.96
C VAL A 227 -14.59 5.60 3.18
N PHE A 228 -14.34 6.61 4.00
CA PHE A 228 -13.01 7.02 4.42
C PHE A 228 -12.52 6.23 5.63
N TYR A 229 -11.22 6.00 5.69
CA TYR A 229 -10.57 5.25 6.76
C TYR A 229 -9.22 5.86 7.12
N ALA A 230 -8.81 5.64 8.37
CA ALA A 230 -7.43 5.83 8.77
C ALA A 230 -6.52 4.74 8.19
N PRO A 231 -5.21 5.02 8.07
CA PRO A 231 -4.21 3.99 7.80
C PRO A 231 -4.33 2.81 8.77
N CYS A 232 -4.08 1.59 8.28
CA CYS A 232 -4.28 0.39 9.08
C CYS A 232 -3.34 0.31 10.30
N GLU A 233 -3.90 -0.18 11.41
CA GLU A 233 -3.18 -0.30 12.69
C GLU A 233 -2.05 -1.34 12.60
N ASP A 234 -2.32 -2.53 12.08
CA ASP A 234 -1.34 -3.63 12.08
C ASP A 234 -0.16 -3.40 11.15
N LYS A 235 -0.39 -2.80 9.97
CA LYS A 235 0.64 -2.67 8.93
C LYS A 235 1.21 -1.28 8.79
N CYS A 236 0.44 -0.21 8.98
CA CYS A 236 0.94 1.16 8.78
C CYS A 236 1.41 1.79 10.08
N ALA A 237 0.66 1.66 11.18
CA ALA A 237 0.98 2.37 12.43
C ALA A 237 2.44 2.18 12.92
N PRO A 238 3.08 1.00 12.79
CA PRO A 238 4.48 0.81 13.21
C PRO A 238 5.50 1.67 12.46
N ILE A 239 5.21 2.05 11.21
CA ILE A 239 6.13 2.84 10.37
C ILE A 239 5.73 4.32 10.30
N LEU A 240 4.45 4.65 10.47
CA LEU A 240 3.93 6.00 10.23
C LEU A 240 4.58 7.07 11.11
N GLY A 241 4.80 6.78 12.39
CA GLY A 241 5.41 7.76 13.29
C GLY A 241 6.82 8.14 12.87
N TRP A 242 7.60 7.16 12.43
CA TRP A 242 8.94 7.41 11.90
C TRP A 242 8.89 8.15 10.56
N MET A 243 7.99 7.77 9.64
CA MET A 243 7.87 8.42 8.33
C MET A 243 7.43 9.88 8.44
N LEU A 244 6.56 10.22 9.40
CA LEU A 244 6.10 11.59 9.66
C LEU A 244 7.11 12.45 10.44
N CYS A 245 8.16 11.84 10.98
CA CYS A 245 9.16 12.54 11.78
C CYS A 245 9.83 13.65 10.96
N GLY A 246 9.74 14.89 11.44
CA GLY A 246 10.29 16.09 10.77
C GLY A 246 9.33 16.77 9.77
N GLY A 247 8.15 16.20 9.51
CA GLY A 247 7.21 16.70 8.50
C GLY A 247 5.94 17.31 9.05
N VAL A 248 5.64 17.01 10.32
CA VAL A 248 4.51 17.56 11.07
C VAL A 248 5.05 18.07 12.41
N GLU A 249 4.64 19.27 12.81
CA GLU A 249 4.98 19.86 14.11
C GLU A 249 4.12 19.25 15.23
#